data_AF-A0A917DFZ5-F1
#
_entry.id   AF-A0A917DFZ5-F1
#
_cell.length_a   1.000
_cell.length_b   1.000
_cell.length_c   1.000
_cell.angle_alpha   90.00
_cell.angle_beta   90.00
_cell.angle_gamma   90.00
#
_symmetry.space_group_name_H-M   'P 1'
#
loop_
_entity.id
_entity.type
_entity.pdbx_description
1 polymer ?
#
loop_
_entity_poly.entity_id
_entity_poly.type
_entity_poly.pdbx_seq_one_letter_code
_entity_poly.pdbx_strand_id
1 'polypeptide(L)' 'MTFASPFQGLSAFPVTPADENGRVDVEMLAQLVYWLCNAGVDSIGLLGSTGTYAYLTRQERSRFSYAPISTR' A
#
# COMPACT_ATOMS: atom_id res chain seq x y z
N MET A 1 -30.76 11.32 2.24
CA MET A 1 -29.33 11.72 2.32
C MET A 1 -28.52 10.45 2.38
N THR A 2 -27.76 10.14 1.33
CA THR A 2 -26.81 9.02 1.35
C THR A 2 -25.52 9.55 1.95
N PHE A 3 -25.06 8.98 3.06
CA PHE A 3 -23.73 9.30 3.58
C PHE A 3 -22.69 8.76 2.59
N ALA A 4 -21.69 9.58 2.24
CA ALA A 4 -20.58 9.13 1.42
C ALA A 4 -19.80 8.04 2.19
N SER A 5 -19.68 6.85 1.60
CA SER A 5 -18.85 5.78 2.15
C SER A 5 -17.38 6.09 1.84
N PRO A 6 -16.44 5.95 2.80
CA PRO A 6 -15.02 6.01 2.49
C PRO A 6 -14.54 4.79 1.68
N PHE A 7 -15.39 3.77 1.52
CA PHE A 7 -15.12 2.56 0.75
C PHE A 7 -15.96 2.57 -0.53
N GLN A 8 -15.65 3.49 -1.42
CA GLN A 8 -16.25 3.59 -2.75
C GLN A 8 -15.16 3.93 -3.77
N GLY A 9 -15.38 3.60 -5.04
CA GLY A 9 -14.41 3.83 -6.11
C GLY A 9 -13.44 2.66 -6.31
N LEU A 10 -12.29 2.94 -6.95
CA LEU A 10 -11.28 1.97 -7.34
C LEU A 10 -10.25 1.75 -6.22
N SER A 11 -10.14 0.51 -5.75
CA SER A 11 -9.14 0.12 -4.75
C SER A 11 -7.97 -0.64 -5.40
N ALA A 12 -6.75 -0.23 -5.11
CA ALA A 12 -5.55 -0.96 -5.48
C ALA A 12 -5.03 -1.83 -4.33
N PHE A 13 -4.59 -3.05 -4.65
CA PHE A 13 -3.99 -3.99 -3.69
C PHE A 13 -2.62 -4.44 -4.21
N PRO A 14 -1.59 -3.58 -4.13
CA PRO A 14 -0.29 -3.89 -4.73
C PRO A 14 0.46 -5.00 -3.99
N VAL A 15 1.42 -5.59 -4.69
CA VAL A 15 2.48 -6.40 -4.07
C VAL A 15 3.34 -5.53 -3.16
N THR A 16 3.94 -6.12 -2.12
CA THR A 16 4.96 -5.46 -1.30
C THR A 16 6.32 -5.63 -1.97
N PRO A 17 6.98 -4.55 -2.43
CA PRO A 17 8.35 -4.64 -2.93
C PRO A 17 9.29 -5.13 -1.84
N ALA A 18 10.12 -6.10 -2.19
CA ALA A 18 11.15 -6.65 -1.32
C ALA A 18 12.38 -7.04 -2.14
N ASP A 19 13.55 -7.03 -1.50
CA ASP A 19 14.79 -7.51 -2.10
C ASP A 19 14.82 -9.04 -2.22
N GLU A 20 15.89 -9.56 -2.82
CA GLU A 20 16.11 -11.00 -3.00
C GLU A 20 16.17 -11.80 -1.67
N ASN A 21 16.39 -11.10 -0.55
CA ASN A 21 16.42 -11.67 0.80
C ASN A 21 15.06 -11.55 1.52
N GLY A 22 14.02 -11.05 0.84
CA GLY A 22 12.68 -10.84 1.39
C GLY A 22 12.58 -9.66 2.35
N ARG A 23 13.54 -8.71 2.33
CA ARG A 23 13.46 -7.48 3.12
C ARG A 23 12.68 -6.44 2.34
N VAL A 24 11.76 -5.76 3.02
CA VAL A 24 10.89 -4.76 2.41
C VAL A 24 11.71 -3.59 1.88
N ASP A 25 11.50 -3.27 0.61
CA ASP A 25 12.06 -2.09 -0.05
C ASP A 25 11.09 -0.92 0.14
N VAL A 26 11.39 -0.08 1.13
CA VAL A 26 10.54 1.05 1.52
C VAL A 26 10.54 2.15 0.46
N GLU A 27 11.65 2.33 -0.27
CA GLU A 27 11.78 3.37 -1.28
C GLU A 27 10.94 3.02 -2.51
N MET A 28 11.06 1.78 -3.00
CA MET A 28 10.24 1.28 -4.10
C MET A 28 8.76 1.23 -3.73
N LEU A 29 8.43 0.87 -2.48
CA LEU A 29 7.06 0.93 -1.98
C LEU A 29 6.51 2.36 -2.02
N ALA A 30 7.27 3.36 -1.58
CA ALA A 30 6.85 4.75 -1.63
C ALA A 30 6.61 5.24 -3.07
N GLN A 31 7.49 4.86 -4.01
CA GLN A 31 7.32 5.16 -5.44
C GLN A 31 6.07 4.49 -6.02
N LEU A 32 5.82 3.22 -5.69
CA LEU A 32 4.64 2.49 -6.14
C LEU A 32 3.36 3.15 -5.64
N VAL A 33 3.31 3.53 -4.36
CA VAL A 33 2.17 4.26 -3.80
C VAL A 33 1.99 5.60 -4.51
N TYR A 34 3.06 6.36 -4.75
CA TYR A 34 3.01 7.62 -5.49
C TYR A 34 2.43 7.44 -6.91
N TRP A 35 2.81 6.39 -7.63
CA TRP A 35 2.24 6.11 -8.95
C TRP A 35 0.77 5.71 -8.90
N LEU A 36 0.37 4.89 -7.93
CA LEU A 36 -1.04 4.51 -7.74
C LEU A 36 -1.91 5.74 -7.42
N CYS A 37 -1.41 6.61 -6.55
CA CYS A 37 -2.04 7.90 -6.26
C CYS A 37 -2.21 8.75 -7.53
N ASN A 38 -1.16 8.87 -8.35
CA ASN A 38 -1.23 9.60 -9.63
C ASN A 38 -2.13 8.94 -10.67
N ALA A 39 -2.31 7.62 -10.60
CA ALA A 39 -3.25 6.89 -11.45
C ALA A 39 -4.73 7.12 -11.04
N GLY A 40 -4.98 7.80 -9.92
CA GLY A 40 -6.32 8.19 -9.49
C GLY A 40 -7.10 7.07 -8.81
N VAL A 41 -6.42 6.14 -8.13
CA VAL A 41 -7.10 5.15 -7.29
C VAL A 41 -7.65 5.84 -6.04
N ASP A 42 -8.88 5.50 -5.66
CA ASP A 42 -9.56 6.10 -4.50
C ASP A 42 -9.04 5.53 -3.17
N SER A 43 -8.47 4.33 -3.18
CA SER A 43 -7.92 3.68 -1.99
C SER A 43 -6.81 2.69 -2.31
N ILE A 44 -5.89 2.50 -1.36
CA ILE A 44 -4.76 1.56 -1.48
C ILE A 44 -4.75 0.65 -0.24
N GLY A 45 -4.93 -0.65 -0.46
CA GLY A 45 -4.80 -1.69 0.56
C GLY A 45 -3.40 -2.30 0.56
N LEU A 46 -2.55 -1.85 1.48
CA LEU A 46 -1.22 -2.43 1.71
C LEU A 46 -1.30 -3.60 2.69
N LEU A 47 -0.27 -4.45 2.69
CA LEU A 47 -0.14 -5.57 3.64
C LEU A 47 -1.32 -6.55 3.64
N GLY A 48 -1.99 -6.70 2.50
CA GLY A 48 -2.93 -7.78 2.24
C GLY A 48 -2.24 -9.08 1.81
N SER A 49 -3.03 -10.09 1.44
CA SER A 49 -2.51 -11.33 0.84
C SER A 49 -1.72 -11.06 -0.45
N THR A 50 -2.21 -10.16 -1.30
CA THR A 50 -1.48 -9.69 -2.50
C THR A 50 -0.16 -9.02 -2.15
N GLY A 51 -0.14 -8.28 -1.04
CA GLY A 51 1.05 -7.65 -0.47
C GLY A 51 1.96 -8.62 0.27
N THR A 52 1.83 -9.94 0.05
CA THR A 52 2.68 -11.00 0.61
C THR A 52 2.81 -10.99 2.14
N TYR A 53 1.85 -10.38 2.85
CA TYR A 53 1.89 -10.17 4.29
C TYR A 53 2.17 -11.44 5.09
N ALA A 54 1.60 -12.57 4.67
CA ALA A 54 1.78 -13.87 5.31
C ALA A 54 3.26 -14.31 5.40
N TYR A 55 4.11 -13.84 4.49
CA TYR A 55 5.51 -14.20 4.40
C TYR A 55 6.46 -13.15 5.01
N LEU A 56 5.95 -11.97 5.37
CA LEU A 56 6.75 -10.93 6.02
C LEU A 56 6.89 -11.22 7.52
N THR A 57 8.10 -11.04 8.04
CA THR A 57 8.32 -11.07 9.49
C THR A 57 7.65 -9.88 10.16
N ARG A 58 7.48 -9.93 11.49
CA ARG A 58 6.96 -8.79 12.26
C ARG A 58 7.83 -7.54 12.09
N GLN A 59 9.16 -7.72 12.01
CA GLN A 59 10.09 -6.61 11.79
C GLN A 59 9.87 -5.97 10.41
N GLU A 60 9.75 -6.78 9.36
CA GLU A 60 9.50 -6.29 8.01
C GLU A 60 8.14 -5.58 7.89
N ARG A 61 7.08 -6.12 8.53
CA ARG A 61 5.78 -5.46 8.61
C ARG A 61 5.86 -4.08 9.29
N SER A 62 6.77 -3.91 10.27
CA SER A 62 6.93 -2.64 10.99
C SER A 62 7.67 -1.57 10.19
N ARG A 63 8.38 -1.94 9.12
CA ARG A 63 9.02 -0.98 8.20
C ARG A 63 8.02 -0.17 7.37
N PHE A 64 6.76 -0.64 7.33
CA PHE A 64 5.64 0.12 6.78
C PHE A 64 5.27 1.25 7.74
N SER A 65 5.99 2.36 7.66
CA SER A 65 5.52 3.64 8.17
C SER A 65 4.99 4.45 7.00
N TYR A 66 3.67 4.53 6.86
CA TYR A 66 3.06 5.40 5.86
C TYR A 66 2.69 6.72 6.52
N ALA A 67 3.27 7.81 6.05
CA ALA A 67 2.70 9.13 6.25
C ALA A 67 1.46 9.23 5.35
N PRO A 68 0.31 9.74 5.84
CA PRO A 68 -0.85 9.94 4.98
C PRO A 68 -0.47 10.86 3.82
N ILE A 69 -0.43 10.32 2.60
CA ILE A 69 -0.35 11.14 1.38
C ILE A 69 -1.78 11.64 1.14
N SER A 70 -2.01 12.93 1.38
CA SER A 70 -3.26 13.58 0.99
C SER A 70 -3.26 13.74 -0.52
N THR A 71 -4.04 12.90 -1.20
CA THR A 71 -4.34 13.04 -2.62
C THR A 71 -5.73 13.64 -2.78
N ARG A 72 -5.77 14.98 -2.69
CA ARG A 72 -6.94 15.86 -2.83
C ARG A 72 -8.07 15.67 -1.83
#